data_AF-A0A2M7FR67-F1
#
_entry.id   AF-A0A2M7FR67-F1
#
_cell.length_a   1.000
_cell.length_b   1.000
_cell.length_c   1.000
_cell.angle_alpha   90.00
_cell.angle_beta   90.00
_cell.angle_gamma   90.00
#
_symmetry.space_group_name_H-M   'P 1'
#
loop_
_entity.id
_entity.type
_entity.pdbx_description
1 polymer ?
#
loop_
_entity_poly.entity_id
_entity_poly.type
_entity_poly.pdbx_seq_one_letter_code
_entity_poly.pdbx_strand_id
1 'polypeptide(L)'
;MFFATDLDTVTHGIQLAVAPVFLLTAVAGMIGSVAGRLARIIDRARVLEDRIDKASAQDPMAAAYAELKQLRQRGALVNTCIALLTFCAIMIGLTIMALFLGETTEMQIFRIATILFLTGVTCFLLALLCFLTETLIATRMLKFGRQARAVRTD
;
A
#
# COMPACT_ATOMS: atom_id res chain seq x y z
N MET A 1 21.02 29.36 -24.09
CA MET A 1 20.54 27.97 -24.16
C MET A 1 20.81 27.36 -22.80
N PHE A 2 19.76 27.10 -22.01
CA PHE A 2 19.85 26.64 -20.60
C PHE A 2 19.68 25.13 -20.45
N PHE A 3 19.61 24.39 -21.55
CA PHE A 3 19.53 22.93 -21.56
C PHE A 3 20.87 22.38 -22.00
N ALA A 4 21.46 21.50 -21.18
CA ALA A 4 22.69 20.82 -21.51
C ALA A 4 22.53 20.04 -22.82
N THR A 5 23.37 20.33 -23.81
CA THR A 5 23.42 19.64 -25.11
C THR A 5 24.42 18.47 -25.11
N ASP A 6 25.18 18.31 -24.04
CA ASP A 6 26.25 17.32 -23.96
C ASP A 6 25.72 15.98 -23.45
N LEU A 7 25.94 14.93 -24.24
CA LEU A 7 25.46 13.57 -23.98
C LEU A 7 25.87 13.06 -22.59
N ASP A 8 27.05 13.45 -22.11
CA ASP A 8 27.59 13.03 -20.82
C ASP A 8 26.71 13.46 -19.64
N THR A 9 26.16 14.69 -19.68
CA THR A 9 25.27 15.21 -18.61
C THR A 9 23.96 14.42 -18.52
N VAL A 10 23.38 14.08 -19.68
CA VAL A 10 22.16 13.27 -19.76
C VAL A 10 22.45 11.85 -19.27
N THR A 11 23.60 11.29 -19.64
CA THR A 11 24.00 9.93 -19.26
C THR A 11 24.24 9.84 -17.74
N HIS A 12 24.86 10.85 -17.14
CA HIS A 12 25.07 10.90 -15.70
C HIS A 12 23.76 11.07 -14.93
N GLY A 13 22.85 11.94 -15.39
CA GLY A 13 21.51 12.10 -14.82
C GLY A 13 20.70 10.79 -14.85
N ILE A 14 20.78 10.02 -15.94
CA ILE A 14 20.16 8.69 -16.02
C ILE A 14 20.75 7.77 -14.94
N GLN A 15 22.08 7.70 -14.80
CA GLN A 15 22.73 6.83 -13.80
C GLN A 15 22.29 7.16 -12.37
N LEU A 16 22.17 8.44 -12.02
CA LEU A 16 21.69 8.88 -10.71
C LEU A 16 20.22 8.50 -10.47
N ALA A 17 19.39 8.54 -11.51
CA ALA A 17 17.97 8.22 -11.42
C ALA A 17 17.65 6.71 -11.38
N VAL A 18 18.58 5.83 -11.78
CA VAL A 18 18.35 4.37 -11.82
C VAL A 18 17.96 3.82 -10.45
N ALA A 19 18.66 4.22 -9.37
CA ALA A 19 18.38 3.70 -8.04
C ALA A 19 16.98 4.09 -7.52
N PRO A 20 16.54 5.36 -7.59
CA PRO A 20 15.17 5.73 -7.26
C PRO A 20 14.10 5.06 -8.15
N VAL A 21 14.36 4.89 -9.45
CA VAL A 21 13.43 4.20 -10.37
C VAL A 21 13.19 2.75 -9.94
N PHE A 22 14.22 2.04 -9.48
CA PHE A 22 14.07 0.67 -8.99
C PHE A 22 13.07 0.57 -7.81
N LEU A 23 13.06 1.58 -6.93
CA LEU A 23 12.11 1.65 -5.83
C LEU A 23 10.66 1.85 -6.33
N LEU A 24 10.43 2.58 -7.42
CA LEU A 24 9.09 2.72 -8.02
C LEU A 24 8.50 1.38 -8.46
N THR A 25 9.33 0.47 -8.98
CA THR A 25 8.89 -0.89 -9.31
C THR A 25 8.43 -1.64 -8.06
N ALA A 26 9.18 -1.54 -6.96
CA ALA A 26 8.79 -2.15 -5.68
C ALA A 26 7.48 -1.53 -5.14
N VAL A 27 7.32 -0.21 -5.23
CA VAL A 27 6.09 0.50 -4.83
C VAL A 27 4.90 0.05 -5.68
N ALA A 28 5.04 -0.06 -7.00
CA ALA A 28 3.99 -0.53 -7.88
C ALA A 28 3.55 -1.97 -7.55
N GLY A 29 4.50 -2.87 -7.32
CA GLY A 29 4.23 -4.23 -6.88
C GLY A 29 3.48 -4.27 -5.53
N MET A 30 3.90 -3.44 -4.59
CA MET A 30 3.21 -3.31 -3.30
C MET A 30 1.79 -2.77 -3.45
N ILE A 31 1.56 -1.73 -4.25
CA ILE A 31 0.21 -1.20 -4.54
C ILE A 31 -0.68 -2.31 -5.10
N GLY A 32 -0.18 -3.10 -6.07
CA GLY A 32 -0.93 -4.24 -6.62
C GLY A 32 -1.31 -5.28 -5.54
N SER A 33 -0.36 -5.62 -4.66
CA SER A 33 -0.61 -6.58 -3.57
C SER A 33 -1.68 -6.09 -2.56
N VAL A 34 -1.62 -4.80 -2.22
CA VAL A 34 -2.51 -4.15 -1.24
C VAL A 34 -3.89 -3.93 -1.86
N ALA A 35 -3.97 -3.48 -3.11
CA ALA A 35 -5.22 -3.31 -3.86
C ALA A 35 -5.96 -4.65 -4.03
N GLY A 36 -5.24 -5.73 -4.34
CA GLY A 36 -5.82 -7.08 -4.40
C GLY A 36 -6.39 -7.56 -3.06
N ARG A 37 -5.78 -7.16 -1.93
CA ARG A 37 -6.37 -7.40 -0.61
C ARG A 37 -7.61 -6.55 -0.36
N LEU A 38 -7.57 -5.27 -0.72
CA LEU A 38 -8.70 -4.36 -0.55
C LEU A 38 -9.93 -4.87 -1.28
N ALA A 39 -9.77 -5.29 -2.54
CA ALA A 39 -10.83 -5.86 -3.35
C ALA A 39 -11.52 -7.03 -2.63
N ARG A 40 -10.74 -8.01 -2.15
CA ARG A 40 -11.27 -9.16 -1.40
C ARG A 40 -12.00 -8.76 -0.10
N ILE A 41 -11.54 -7.72 0.61
CA ILE A 41 -12.20 -7.22 1.81
C ILE A 41 -13.55 -6.57 1.45
N ILE A 42 -13.58 -5.76 0.40
CA ILE A 42 -14.79 -5.08 -0.09
C ILE A 42 -15.81 -6.11 -0.61
N ASP A 43 -15.38 -7.08 -1.40
CA ASP A 43 -16.25 -8.13 -1.93
C ASP A 43 -16.89 -8.94 -0.79
N ARG A 44 -16.10 -9.27 0.24
CA ARG A 44 -16.62 -9.97 1.43
C ARG A 44 -17.58 -9.09 2.25
N ALA A 45 -17.33 -7.79 2.33
CA ALA A 45 -18.22 -6.85 3.00
C ALA A 45 -19.56 -6.74 2.26
N ARG A 46 -19.54 -6.63 0.92
CA ARG A 46 -20.75 -6.58 0.08
C ARG A 46 -21.61 -7.84 0.22
N VAL A 47 -20.99 -9.03 0.18
CA VAL A 47 -21.72 -10.29 0.38
C VAL A 47 -22.35 -10.37 1.78
N LEU A 48 -21.66 -9.84 2.80
CA LEU A 48 -22.19 -9.81 4.16
C LEU A 48 -23.34 -8.82 4.31
N GLU A 49 -23.24 -7.64 3.69
CA GLU A 49 -24.28 -6.61 3.64
C GLU A 49 -25.54 -7.14 2.96
N ASP A 50 -25.40 -7.77 1.78
CA ASP A 50 -26.50 -8.43 1.05
C ASP A 50 -27.22 -9.50 1.90
N ARG A 51 -26.49 -10.23 2.75
CA ARG A 51 -27.08 -11.24 3.65
C ARG A 51 -27.84 -10.59 4.80
N ILE A 52 -27.31 -9.49 5.35
CA ILE A 52 -27.97 -8.73 6.41
C ILE A 52 -29.29 -8.15 5.88
N ASP A 53 -29.29 -7.60 4.67
CA ASP A 53 -30.48 -7.01 4.05
C ASP A 53 -31.57 -8.05 3.74
N LYS A 54 -31.18 -9.30 3.46
CA LYS A 54 -32.11 -10.42 3.19
C LYS A 54 -32.55 -11.16 4.45
N ALA A 55 -31.97 -10.87 5.61
CA ALA A 55 -32.29 -11.56 6.86
C ALA A 55 -33.68 -11.14 7.39
N SER A 56 -34.47 -12.10 7.85
CA SER A 56 -35.76 -11.84 8.48
C SER A 56 -35.57 -11.29 9.91
N ALA A 57 -36.54 -10.50 10.40
CA ALA A 57 -36.49 -9.84 11.71
C ALA A 57 -36.31 -10.75 12.95
N GLN A 58 -36.37 -12.08 12.77
CA GLN A 58 -36.24 -13.09 13.83
C GLN A 58 -34.81 -13.62 13.98
N ASP A 59 -33.89 -13.23 13.11
CA ASP A 59 -32.55 -13.82 13.04
C ASP A 59 -31.53 -12.95 13.81
N PRO A 60 -30.76 -13.48 14.77
CA PRO A 60 -29.84 -12.68 15.58
C PRO A 60 -28.63 -12.19 14.77
N MET A 61 -28.76 -11.02 14.13
CA MET A 61 -27.75 -10.42 13.24
C MET A 61 -26.58 -9.71 13.95
N ALA A 62 -26.52 -9.71 15.29
CA ALA A 62 -25.48 -9.01 16.06
C ALA A 62 -24.05 -9.46 15.66
N ALA A 63 -23.85 -10.74 15.36
CA ALA A 63 -22.57 -11.28 14.89
C ALA A 63 -22.20 -10.78 13.48
N ALA A 64 -23.17 -10.65 12.57
CA ALA A 64 -22.96 -10.17 11.21
C ALA A 64 -22.57 -8.68 11.20
N TYR A 65 -23.23 -7.84 11.99
CA TYR A 65 -22.84 -6.43 12.15
C TYR A 65 -21.45 -6.25 12.79
N ALA A 66 -21.10 -7.12 13.76
CA ALA A 66 -19.76 -7.11 14.34
C ALA A 66 -18.67 -7.45 13.32
N GLU A 67 -18.92 -8.46 12.47
CA GLU A 67 -18.02 -8.84 11.38
C GLU A 67 -17.87 -7.72 10.33
N LEU A 68 -18.98 -7.05 9.97
CA LEU A 68 -18.96 -5.93 9.02
C LEU A 68 -18.13 -4.74 9.56
N LYS A 69 -18.28 -4.40 10.84
CA LYS A 69 -17.47 -3.37 11.50
C LYS A 69 -15.97 -3.70 11.44
N GLN A 70 -15.62 -4.97 11.60
CA GLN A 70 -14.24 -5.42 11.51
C GLN A 70 -13.69 -5.35 10.08
N LEU A 71 -14.48 -5.75 9.07
CA LEU A 71 -14.11 -5.61 7.66
C LEU A 71 -13.88 -4.15 7.29
N ARG A 72 -14.70 -3.22 7.81
CA ARG A 72 -14.54 -1.78 7.58
C ARG A 72 -13.24 -1.23 8.20
N GLN A 73 -12.90 -1.64 9.42
CA GLN A 73 -11.63 -1.23 10.06
C GLN A 73 -10.42 -1.74 9.27
N ARG A 74 -10.47 -2.98 8.77
CA ARG A 74 -9.41 -3.53 7.92
C ARG A 74 -9.31 -2.79 6.59
N GLY A 75 -10.45 -2.50 5.95
CA GLY A 75 -10.49 -1.70 4.73
C GLY A 75 -9.86 -0.33 4.91
N ALA A 76 -10.07 0.33 6.05
CA ALA A 76 -9.44 1.61 6.37
C ALA A 76 -7.91 1.50 6.46
N LEU A 77 -7.37 0.48 7.15
CA LEU A 77 -5.92 0.26 7.21
C LEU A 77 -5.31 0.02 5.83
N VAL A 78 -5.94 -0.83 5.01
CA VAL A 78 -5.48 -1.09 3.64
C VAL A 78 -5.53 0.18 2.78
N ASN A 79 -6.58 0.99 2.92
CA ASN A 79 -6.69 2.26 2.21
C ASN A 79 -5.61 3.27 2.63
N THR A 80 -5.30 3.36 3.93
CA THR A 80 -4.18 4.17 4.44
C THR A 80 -2.84 3.68 3.89
N CYS A 81 -2.64 2.37 3.78
CA CYS A 81 -1.45 1.80 3.15
C CYS A 81 -1.32 2.22 1.68
N ILE A 82 -2.42 2.19 0.90
CA ILE A 82 -2.40 2.66 -0.49
C ILE A 82 -2.05 4.15 -0.55
N ALA A 83 -2.65 4.98 0.31
CA ALA A 83 -2.35 6.41 0.35
C ALA A 83 -0.86 6.69 0.63
N LEU A 84 -0.25 5.96 1.58
CA LEU A 84 1.18 6.07 1.87
C LEU A 84 2.05 5.59 0.70
N LEU A 85 1.68 4.51 0.01
CA LEU A 85 2.41 4.03 -1.17
C LEU A 85 2.34 5.03 -2.33
N THR A 86 1.17 5.62 -2.58
CA THR A 86 0.99 6.66 -3.60
C THR A 86 1.81 7.90 -3.26
N PHE A 87 1.80 8.35 -1.99
CA PHE A 87 2.61 9.48 -1.54
C PHE A 87 4.11 9.19 -1.70
N CYS A 88 4.55 7.98 -1.36
CA CYS A 88 5.91 7.52 -1.62
C CYS A 88 6.26 7.63 -3.12
N ALA A 89 5.41 7.10 -4.01
CA ALA A 89 5.66 7.17 -5.45
C ALA A 89 5.83 8.61 -5.94
N ILE A 90 5.02 9.55 -5.43
CA ILE A 90 5.14 10.98 -5.75
C ILE A 90 6.48 11.53 -5.28
N MET A 91 6.90 11.25 -4.03
CA MET A 91 8.20 11.71 -3.50
C MET A 91 9.39 11.17 -4.29
N ILE A 92 9.33 9.91 -4.72
CA ILE A 92 10.39 9.29 -5.54
C ILE A 92 10.38 9.87 -6.96
N GLY A 93 9.21 10.12 -7.56
CA GLY A 93 9.10 10.83 -8.83
C GLY A 93 9.70 12.24 -8.77
N LEU A 94 9.40 13.00 -7.71
CA LEU A 94 10.00 14.32 -7.49
C LEU A 94 11.51 14.24 -7.26
N THR A 95 11.99 13.19 -6.60
CA THR A 95 13.43 12.94 -6.43
C THR A 95 14.13 12.78 -7.79
N ILE A 96 13.56 11.96 -8.68
CA ILE A 96 14.10 11.76 -10.03
C ILE A 96 14.15 13.07 -10.79
N MET A 97 13.07 13.86 -10.76
CA MET A 97 13.04 15.18 -11.39
C MET A 97 14.10 16.11 -10.80
N ALA A 98 14.26 16.14 -9.48
CA ALA A 98 15.25 16.98 -8.80
C ALA A 98 16.69 16.57 -9.15
N LEU A 99 17.00 15.26 -9.24
CA LEU A 99 18.32 14.79 -9.65
C LEU A 99 18.65 15.23 -11.08
N PHE A 100 17.72 15.06 -12.02
CA PHE A 100 17.91 15.54 -13.39
C PHE A 100 18.10 17.05 -13.47
N LEU A 101 17.31 17.80 -12.70
CA LEU A 101 17.41 19.26 -12.70
C LEU A 101 18.72 19.75 -12.07
N GLY A 102 19.18 19.09 -11.00
CA GLY A 102 20.46 19.36 -10.33
C GLY A 102 21.69 19.02 -11.16
N GLU A 103 21.58 18.07 -12.09
CA GLU A 103 22.63 17.82 -13.08
C GLU A 103 22.68 18.91 -14.15
N THR A 104 21.53 19.41 -14.59
CA THR A 104 21.46 20.47 -15.63
C THR A 104 21.70 21.88 -15.10
N THR A 105 21.58 22.09 -13.79
CA THR A 105 21.73 23.39 -13.14
C THR A 105 22.68 23.23 -11.96
N GLU A 106 23.78 24.00 -11.88
CA GLU A 106 24.76 23.94 -10.77
C GLU A 106 24.20 24.45 -9.41
N MET A 107 22.88 24.36 -9.21
CA MET A 107 22.21 24.71 -7.96
C MET A 107 22.27 23.55 -6.97
N GLN A 108 22.13 23.83 -5.67
CA GLN A 108 22.15 22.83 -4.58
C GLN A 108 20.89 21.92 -4.52
N ILE A 109 20.35 21.52 -5.67
CA ILE A 109 19.13 20.71 -5.80
C ILE A 109 19.36 19.28 -5.25
N PHE A 110 20.59 18.79 -5.23
CA PHE A 110 20.95 17.49 -4.62
C PHE A 110 20.53 17.34 -3.16
N ARG A 111 20.55 18.44 -2.38
CA ARG A 111 20.11 18.40 -0.97
C ARG A 111 18.60 18.21 -0.87
N ILE A 112 17.84 18.85 -1.75
CA ILE A 112 16.37 18.71 -1.84
C ILE A 112 16.03 17.28 -2.30
N ALA A 113 16.71 16.77 -3.32
CA ALA A 113 16.52 15.40 -3.81
C ALA A 113 16.75 14.37 -2.69
N THR A 114 17.79 14.56 -1.87
CA THR A 114 18.08 13.68 -0.72
C THR A 114 16.94 13.68 0.31
N ILE A 115 16.39 14.86 0.63
CA ILE A 115 15.28 14.99 1.60
C ILE A 115 14.00 14.33 1.06
N LEU A 116 13.67 14.57 -0.22
CA LEU A 116 12.53 13.95 -0.89
C LEU A 116 12.65 12.42 -0.91
N PHE A 117 13.83 11.92 -1.27
CA PHE A 117 14.11 10.49 -1.33
C PHE A 117 13.92 9.83 0.04
N LEU A 118 14.54 10.39 1.08
CA LEU A 118 14.46 9.84 2.44
C LEU A 118 13.03 9.88 2.99
N THR A 119 12.29 10.95 2.68
CA THR A 119 10.86 11.07 3.04
C THR A 119 10.04 10.00 2.33
N GLY A 120 10.28 9.78 1.04
CA GLY A 120 9.66 8.72 0.24
C GLY A 120 9.92 7.33 0.83
N VAL A 121 11.18 7.00 1.08
CA VAL A 121 11.58 5.71 1.70
C VAL A 121 10.95 5.53 3.07
N THR A 122 10.90 6.57 3.89
CA THR A 122 10.22 6.52 5.20
C THR A 122 8.73 6.22 5.04
N CYS A 123 8.08 6.87 4.08
CA CYS A 123 6.66 6.61 3.77
C CYS A 123 6.44 5.16 3.27
N PHE A 124 7.36 4.62 2.48
CA PHE A 124 7.34 3.23 2.05
C PHE A 124 7.44 2.25 3.23
N LEU A 125 8.36 2.51 4.18
CA LEU A 125 8.49 1.69 5.38
C LEU A 125 7.23 1.75 6.25
N LEU A 126 6.64 2.94 6.43
CA LEU A 126 5.37 3.08 7.15
C LEU A 126 4.23 2.32 6.47
N ALA A 127 4.18 2.32 5.13
CA ALA A 127 3.21 1.52 4.37
C ALA A 127 3.42 0.03 4.60
N LEU A 128 4.67 -0.45 4.59
CA LEU A 128 4.99 -1.86 4.89
C LEU A 128 4.57 -2.25 6.31
N LEU A 129 4.77 -1.39 7.30
CA LEU A 129 4.30 -1.62 8.67
C LEU A 129 2.77 -1.66 8.74
N CYS A 130 2.08 -0.79 8.00
CA CYS A 130 0.62 -0.80 7.89
C CYS A 130 0.12 -2.11 7.25
N PHE A 131 0.76 -2.55 6.17
CA PHE A 131 0.45 -3.82 5.53
C PHE A 131 0.75 -5.04 6.42
N LEU A 132 1.85 -4.98 7.18
CA LEU A 132 2.21 -6.02 8.16
C LEU A 132 1.17 -6.11 9.26
N THR A 133 0.76 -4.98 9.85
CA THR A 133 -0.27 -4.96 10.90
C THR A 133 -1.59 -5.52 10.38
N GLU A 134 -2.02 -5.17 9.17
CA GLU A 134 -3.21 -5.76 8.55
C GLU A 134 -3.07 -7.27 8.33
N THR A 135 -1.91 -7.72 7.86
CA THR A 135 -1.61 -9.16 7.69
C THR A 135 -1.68 -9.90 9.02
N LEU A 136 -1.09 -9.37 10.09
CA LEU A 136 -1.13 -9.99 11.40
C LEU A 136 -2.55 -10.06 11.97
N ILE A 137 -3.35 -9.01 11.78
CA ILE A 137 -4.78 -8.99 12.16
C ILE A 137 -5.55 -10.06 11.38
N ALA A 138 -5.32 -10.16 10.07
CA ALA A 138 -5.94 -11.17 9.22
C ALA A 138 -5.60 -12.60 9.66
N THR A 139 -4.32 -12.87 9.95
CA THR A 139 -3.85 -14.20 10.33
C THR A 139 -4.28 -14.60 11.74
N ARG A 140 -4.37 -13.67 12.69
CA ARG A 140 -4.88 -13.96 14.05
C ARG A 140 -6.32 -14.50 14.04
N MET A 141 -7.13 -14.14 13.04
CA MET A 141 -8.48 -14.68 12.85
C MET A 141 -8.52 -16.10 12.26
N LEU A 142 -7.45 -16.54 11.60
CA LEU A 142 -7.33 -17.89 11.03
C LEU A 142 -6.85 -18.92 12.08
N LYS A 143 -7.13 -18.69 13.37
CA LYS A 143 -7.17 -19.81 14.33
C LYS A 143 -8.31 -20.73 13.87
N PHE A 144 -7.95 -21.68 13.01
CA PHE A 144 -8.75 -22.84 12.64
C PHE A 144 -9.52 -23.29 13.87
N GLY A 145 -10.84 -23.08 13.80
CA GLY A 145 -11.77 -23.61 14.77
C GLY A 145 -11.54 -25.11 14.83
N ARG A 146 -10.91 -25.53 15.93
CA ARG A 146 -10.84 -26.90 16.40
C ARG A 146 -12.27 -27.31 16.75
N GLN A 147 -13.07 -27.60 15.72
CA GLN A 147 -14.34 -28.31 15.80
C GLN A 147 -14.36 -29.33 14.65
N ALA A 148 -13.39 -30.25 14.69
CA ALA A 148 -13.69 -31.63 14.32
C ALA A 148 -14.78 -32.07 15.30
N ARG A 149 -16.04 -31.80 14.92
CA ARG A 149 -17.22 -32.21 15.66
C ARG A 149 -17.09 -33.71 15.85
N ALA A 150 -17.00 -34.08 17.12
CA ALA A 150 -16.88 -35.43 17.61
C ALA A 150 -17.78 -36.37 16.80
N VAL A 151 -17.15 -37.46 16.35
CA VAL A 151 -17.76 -38.73 16.01
C VAL A 151 -18.93 -38.96 16.97
N ARG A 152 -20.16 -38.80 16.47
CA ARG A 152 -21.34 -39.35 17.11
C ARG A 152 -21.61 -40.69 16.44
N THR A 153 -20.90 -41.71 16.92
CA THR A 153 -21.33 -43.09 16.80
C THR A 153 -22.26 -43.34 17.99
N ASP A 154 -23.56 -43.30 17.72
CA ASP A 154 -24.55 -44.11 18.42
C ASP A 154 -25.20 -45.00 17.36
#